data_AF-A0A354CLA8-F1
#
_entry.id   AF-A0A354CLA8-F1
#
_cell.length_a   1.000
_cell.length_b   1.000
_cell.length_c   1.000
_cell.angle_alpha   90.00
_cell.angle_beta   90.00
_cell.angle_gamma   90.00
#
_symmetry.space_group_name_H-M   'P 1'
#
loop_
_entity.id
_entity.type
_entity.pdbx_description
1 polymer ?
#
loop_
_entity_poly.entity_id
_entity_poly.type
_entity_poly.pdbx_seq_one_letter_code
_entity_poly.pdbx_strand_id
1 'polypeptide(L)' 'EPMNPYERRIIHSALQNDKFVATRSEGEEPFRHVIVYLKNDYRSGGRDNYKKDYGRN' A
#
# COMPACT_ATOMS: atom_id res chain seq x y z
N GLU A 1 -14.08 1.00 8.97
CA GLU A 1 -14.93 2.03 8.34
C GLU A 1 -14.73 2.13 6.82
N PRO A 2 -15.82 2.12 6.03
CA PRO A 2 -15.82 2.49 4.62
C PRO A 2 -15.47 3.97 4.42
N MET A 3 -14.62 4.30 3.45
CA MET A 3 -14.25 5.70 3.10
C MET A 3 -14.63 6.04 1.67
N ASN A 4 -14.99 7.29 1.40
CA ASN A 4 -15.23 7.76 0.04
C ASN A 4 -13.92 7.73 -0.78
N PRO A 5 -13.95 7.37 -2.10
CA PRO A 5 -12.80 7.49 -2.99
C PRO A 5 -11.95 8.76 -2.84
N TYR A 6 -12.58 9.92 -2.59
CA TYR A 6 -11.87 11.18 -2.41
C TYR A 6 -11.00 11.20 -1.15
N GLU A 7 -11.52 10.75 -0.01
CA GLU A 7 -10.80 10.70 1.26
C GLU A 7 -9.62 9.73 1.18
N ARG A 8 -9.83 8.57 0.55
CA ARG A 8 -8.75 7.59 0.33
C ARG A 8 -7.63 8.19 -0.53
N ARG A 9 -7.96 9.00 -1.53
CA ARG A 9 -6.98 9.67 -2.38
C ARG A 9 -6.13 10.67 -1.60
N ILE A 10 -6.73 11.40 -0.65
CA ILE A 10 -5.98 12.33 0.23
C ILE A 10 -4.95 11.54 1.04
N ILE A 11 -5.33 10.42 1.66
CA ILE A 11 -4.43 9.59 2.46
C ILE A 11 -3.28 9.04 1.61
N HIS A 12 -3.58 8.50 0.43
CA HIS A 12 -2.56 8.02 -0.50
C HIS A 12 -1.59 9.13 -0.91
N SER A 13 -2.11 10.31 -1.23
CA SER A 13 -1.28 11.45 -1.66
C SER A 13 -0.40 11.98 -0.52
N ALA A 14 -0.93 12.00 0.70
CA ALA A 14 -0.20 12.46 1.89
C ALA A 14 0.96 11.53 2.25
N LEU A 15 0.80 10.20 2.07
CA LEU A 15 1.80 9.20 2.45
C LEU A 15 2.65 8.68 1.28
N GLN A 16 2.41 9.15 0.05
CA GLN A 16 3.07 8.66 -1.17
C GLN A 16 4.61 8.68 -1.08
N ASN A 17 5.18 9.75 -0.54
CA ASN A 17 6.62 9.95 -0.41
C ASN A 17 7.15 9.66 0.99
N ASP A 18 6.33 9.08 1.87
CA ASP A 18 6.78 8.74 3.22
C ASP A 18 7.90 7.72 3.13
N LYS A 19 8.94 7.90 3.94
CA LYS A 19 10.07 6.99 3.93
C LYS A 19 9.63 5.64 4.46
N PHE A 20 9.05 5.55 5.65
CA PHE A 20 8.90 4.28 6.37
C PHE A 20 7.63 3.50 6.03
N VAL A 21 6.60 4.15 5.49
CA VAL A 21 5.28 3.55 5.29
C VAL A 21 4.83 3.59 3.83
N ALA A 22 3.93 2.67 3.50
CA ALA A 22 3.20 2.62 2.24
C ALA A 22 1.71 2.41 2.51
N THR A 23 0.88 2.78 1.54
CA THR A 23 -0.57 2.66 1.62
C THR A 23 -1.12 1.85 0.46
N ARG A 24 -2.18 1.08 0.72
CA ARG A 24 -2.98 0.41 -0.32
C ARG A 24 -4.45 0.40 0.05
N SER A 25 -5.32 0.37 -0.95
CA SER A 25 -6.76 0.20 -0.73
C SER A 25 -7.15 -1.27 -0.83
N GLU A 26 -7.89 -1.76 0.15
CA GLU A 26 -8.34 -3.15 0.25
C GLU A 26 -9.86 -3.20 0.39
N GLY A 27 -10.47 -4.29 -0.08
CA GLY A 27 -11.92 -4.49 -0.08
C GLY A 27 -12.64 -3.93 -1.30
N GLU A 28 -13.93 -4.26 -1.40
CA GLU A 28 -14.84 -3.80 -2.46
C GLU A 28 -15.74 -2.67 -1.97
N GLU A 29 -16.20 -1.82 -2.89
CA GLU A 29 -17.18 -0.77 -2.55
C GLU A 29 -18.47 -1.39 -1.98
N PRO A 30 -19.10 -0.77 -0.95
CA PRO A 30 -18.71 0.47 -0.26
C PRO A 30 -17.66 0.27 0.84
N PHE A 31 -17.29 -0.96 1.19
CA PHE A 31 -16.43 -1.33 2.32
C PHE A 31 -14.92 -1.18 2.07
N ARG A 32 -14.56 -0.53 0.96
CA ARG A 32 -13.17 -0.31 0.58
C ARG A 32 -12.51 0.70 1.52
N HIS A 33 -11.40 0.29 2.11
CA HIS A 33 -10.67 1.06 3.12
C HIS A 33 -9.18 1.16 2.75
N VAL A 34 -8.45 2.06 3.42
CA VAL A 34 -7.00 2.20 3.24
C VAL A 34 -6.29 1.46 4.37
N ILE A 35 -5.29 0.67 4.01
CA ILE A 35 -4.37 0.03 4.95
C ILE A 35 -3.01 0.69 4.81
N VAL A 36 -2.39 1.02 5.94
CA VAL A 36 -1.03 1.55 6.04
C VAL A 36 -0.12 0.43 6.55
N TYR A 37 1.00 0.20 5.89
CA TYR A 37 1.96 -0.83 6.26
C TYR A 37 3.40 -0.31 6.16
N LEU A 38 4.31 -0.93 6.91
CA LEU A 38 5.72 -0.56 6.89
C LEU A 38 6.39 -1.07 5.62
N LYS A 39 7.27 -0.25 5.04
CA LYS A 39 8.13 -0.66 3.93
C LYS A 39 9.23 -1.56 4.48
N ASN A 40 9.37 -2.75 3.90
CA ASN A 40 10.36 -3.75 4.33
C ASN A 40 11.80 -3.26 4.21
N ASP A 41 12.07 -2.38 3.23
CA ASP A 41 13.39 -1.80 2.98
C ASP A 41 13.96 -1.01 4.18
N TYR A 42 13.11 -0.63 5.15
CA TYR A 42 13.53 0.11 6.35
C TYR A 42 13.97 -0.79 7.51
N ARG A 43 13.62 -2.07 7.47
CA ARG A 43 13.92 -3.02 8.56
C ARG A 43 15.03 -4.00 8.23
N SER A 44 15.40 -4.14 6.96
CA SER A 44 16.40 -5.11 6.55
C SER A 44 17.20 -4.59 5.37
N GLY A 45 18.50 -4.42 5.56
CA GLY A 45 19.48 -4.35 4.45
C GLY A 45 19.59 -5.68 3.71
N GLY A 46 18.49 -6.23 3.19
CA GLY A 46 18.50 -7.45 2.39
C GLY A 46 17.18 -8.21 2.40
N ARG A 47 16.87 -8.78 1.23
CA ARG A 47 15.80 -9.75 0.95
C ARG A 47 14.40 -9.17 0.73
N ASP A 48 14.18 -8.55 -0.43
CA ASP A 48 12.86 -8.60 -1.08
C ASP A 48 13.00 -8.77 -2.59
N ASN A 49 13.57 -9.93 -2.96
CA ASN A 49 13.41 -10.58 -4.25
C ASN A 49 12.18 -11.51 -4.23
N TYR A 50 11.13 -11.16 -3.50
CA TYR A 50 9.90 -11.93 -3.53
C TYR A 50 9.09 -11.48 -4.75
N LYS A 51 9.14 -12.30 -5.81
CA LYS A 51 7.97 -12.59 -6.64
C LYS A 51 7.68 -11.68 -7.84
N LYS A 52 8.70 -11.30 -8.63
CA LYS A 52 8.51 -10.74 -10.00
C LYS A 52 8.35 -11.80 -11.12
N ASP A 53 8.33 -13.10 -10.78
CA ASP A 53 8.38 -14.21 -11.75
C ASP A 53 7.14 -15.13 -11.78
N TYR A 54 5.95 -14.64 -11.43
CA TYR A 54 4.72 -15.38 -11.77
C TYR A 54 4.21 -14.93 -13.14
N GLY A 55 4.84 -15.48 -14.18
CA GLY A 55 4.16 -15.88 -15.41
C GLY A 55 3.61 -14.75 -16.29
N ARG A 56 4.51 -14.06 -17.01
CA ARG A 56 4.20 -13.74 -18.41
C ARG A 56 4.24 -15.05 -19.19
N ASN A 57 3.07 -15.59 -19.53
CA ASN A 57 2.83 -16.32 -20.77
C ASN A 57 1.75 -15.56 -21.52
#